data_AF-B7R1T0-F1
#
_entry.id   AF-B7R1T0-F1
#
_cell.length_a   1.000
_cell.length_b   1.000
_cell.length_c   1.000
_cell.angle_alpha   90.00
_cell.angle_beta   90.00
_cell.angle_gamma   90.00
#
_symmetry.space_group_name_H-M   'P 1'
#
loop_
_entity.id
_entity.type
_entity.pdbx_description
1 polymer ?
#
loop_
_entity_poly.entity_id
_entity_poly.type
_entity_poly.pdbx_seq_one_letter_code
_entity_poly.pdbx_strand_id
1 'polypeptide(L)'
;MKWKSVFALLVVGLVALSVAASGCISGGGEKTGINILYTYTGSFGDPAKGKQAAQAQLQQGAWVIYQVAGGTGLGVFEAVGDYLKANNKKMGPPFAIGVDSAQDWIKPGVIIASMMKRVDVGVYNAVKQAEENKFKGGVVELGLKEGGVKLSTIDDVKAMFDSLPADVREKKLKDLGFKNESELIQFLEQTRKQVPDWIWQAVDDLQKQIINGQIVVPKATSKDQIEELRKLSDWKKMEDYAKQWAANEPKPETYSNETLNERQNTGKIAIVYDVGGRGDLSFNDMAYMGAERAAKELGLQLDELQSNSENDYLPNLRSLAKSGEYDIIIAVGFMMTKAVKQVAKEYPKQRFVIIDGYDPEMPHNVQMVLFKENEGSALAGALAALITLNDNKNTIGIVLGMEIPVLYKFEGGYRFGAYWALDYYKNHKQ
;
A
#
# COMPACT_ATOMS: atom_id res chain seq x y z
N MET A 1 74.20 10.38 -13.07
CA MET A 1 74.18 9.01 -12.49
C MET A 1 73.52 9.12 -11.13
N LYS A 2 72.44 8.46 -10.72
CA LYS A 2 71.50 7.41 -11.19
C LYS A 2 70.16 7.73 -10.45
N TRP A 3 69.00 7.88 -11.11
CA TRP A 3 67.99 6.88 -11.53
C TRP A 3 67.11 6.25 -10.42
N LYS A 4 65.78 6.26 -10.68
CA LYS A 4 64.66 5.45 -10.14
C LYS A 4 63.97 5.97 -8.86
N SER A 5 62.63 5.96 -8.66
CA SER A 5 61.47 5.50 -9.44
C SER A 5 60.16 5.84 -8.68
N VAL A 6 59.12 6.28 -9.40
CA VAL A 6 57.69 5.85 -9.34
C VAL A 6 56.90 6.00 -8.02
N PHE A 7 55.83 6.81 -7.99
CA PHE A 7 54.41 6.36 -7.98
C PHE A 7 53.42 7.54 -7.88
N ALA A 8 52.46 7.54 -8.80
CA ALA A 8 51.25 8.36 -8.76
C ALA A 8 50.29 7.84 -7.68
N LEU A 9 49.64 8.73 -6.92
CA LEU A 9 48.46 8.36 -6.14
C LEU A 9 47.52 9.56 -5.93
N LEU A 10 46.33 9.40 -6.53
CA LEU A 10 44.99 9.82 -6.10
C LEU A 10 44.76 11.27 -5.63
N VAL A 11 44.14 12.04 -6.53
CA VAL A 11 43.14 13.05 -6.16
C VAL A 11 41.83 12.31 -5.87
N VAL A 12 41.45 12.19 -4.60
CA VAL A 12 40.08 11.87 -4.20
C VAL A 12 39.44 13.16 -3.71
N GLY A 13 38.43 13.63 -4.44
CA GLY A 13 37.60 14.73 -4.03
C GLY A 13 36.81 14.38 -2.77
N LEU A 14 36.91 15.26 -1.77
CA LEU A 14 35.94 15.33 -0.69
C LEU A 14 34.58 15.74 -1.28
N VAL A 15 33.65 14.79 -1.36
CA VAL A 15 32.22 15.10 -1.30
C VAL A 15 31.80 14.79 0.12
N ALA A 16 31.66 15.83 0.93
CA ALA A 16 31.13 15.72 2.28
C ALA A 16 29.65 15.31 2.19
N LEU A 17 29.35 14.07 2.59
CA LEU A 17 28.01 13.69 3.02
C LEU A 17 27.70 14.47 4.31
N SER A 18 26.65 15.28 4.29
CA SER A 18 26.02 15.80 5.50
C SER A 18 25.25 14.67 6.21
N VAL A 19 25.97 13.86 6.98
CA VAL A 19 25.37 13.02 8.01
C VAL A 19 25.04 13.93 9.18
N ALA A 20 23.76 14.27 9.35
CA ALA A 20 23.27 14.83 10.60
C ALA A 20 23.35 13.74 11.67
N ALA A 21 24.50 13.68 12.35
CA ALA A 21 24.69 12.88 13.55
C ALA A 21 23.81 13.45 14.67
N SER A 22 22.69 12.79 14.96
CA SER A 22 22.05 12.90 16.28
C SER A 22 22.76 11.90 17.20
N GLY A 23 23.43 12.43 18.21
CA GLY A 23 24.43 11.73 19.02
C GLY A 23 23.89 10.51 19.78
N CYS A 24 24.72 9.48 19.81
CA CYS A 24 24.65 8.40 20.80
C CYS A 24 25.14 8.93 22.15
N ILE A 25 24.25 8.96 23.14
CA ILE A 25 24.65 8.76 24.55
C ILE A 25 24.04 7.42 24.96
N SER A 26 24.92 6.44 25.18
CA SER A 26 24.60 5.15 25.76
C SER A 26 24.30 5.33 27.26
N GLY A 27 23.01 5.41 27.60
CA GLY A 27 22.50 5.23 28.94
C GLY A 27 21.57 4.02 28.97
N GLY A 28 21.82 3.06 29.85
CA GLY A 28 20.95 1.92 30.11
C GLY A 28 19.67 2.36 30.83
N GLY A 29 18.78 3.04 30.11
CA GLY A 29 17.40 3.32 30.50
C GLY A 29 16.44 2.74 29.46
N GLU A 30 15.21 2.42 29.88
CA GLU A 30 14.15 2.02 28.95
C GLU A 30 14.01 3.04 27.82
N LYS A 31 14.03 2.56 26.57
CA LYS A 31 13.81 3.42 25.41
C LYS A 31 12.32 3.75 25.30
N THR A 32 11.87 4.80 25.98
CA THR A 32 10.43 5.17 26.10
C THR A 32 9.86 5.97 24.90
N GLY A 33 10.44 5.83 23.71
CA GLY A 33 10.04 6.55 22.49
C GLY A 33 10.03 5.64 21.28
N ILE A 34 9.40 6.09 20.18
CA ILE A 34 9.43 5.41 18.89
C ILE A 34 10.16 6.28 17.87
N ASN A 35 11.11 5.68 17.16
CA ASN A 35 11.82 6.22 16.02
C ASN A 35 11.22 5.61 14.73
N ILE A 36 10.83 6.46 13.78
CA ILE A 36 10.18 6.04 12.53
C ILE A 36 11.09 6.37 11.37
N LEU A 37 11.73 5.35 10.79
CA LEU A 37 12.51 5.47 9.57
C LEU A 37 11.55 5.44 8.37
N TYR A 38 11.79 6.28 7.38
CA TYR A 38 11.02 6.29 6.14
C TYR A 38 11.95 6.44 4.93
N THR A 39 11.59 5.82 3.81
CA THR A 39 12.36 5.93 2.57
C THR A 39 11.43 5.83 1.36
N TYR A 40 11.37 6.89 0.54
CA TYR A 40 10.77 6.83 -0.78
C TYR A 40 11.82 6.34 -1.78
N THR A 41 11.53 5.24 -2.45
CA THR A 41 12.44 4.60 -3.42
C THR A 41 12.37 5.24 -4.81
N GLY A 42 11.30 5.98 -5.09
CA GLY A 42 11.03 6.58 -6.39
C GLY A 42 10.64 5.56 -7.47
N SER A 43 10.21 4.35 -7.09
CA SER A 43 9.80 3.30 -8.03
C SER A 43 8.77 2.34 -7.41
N PHE A 44 7.84 1.84 -8.21
CA PHE A 44 6.95 0.73 -7.85
C PHE A 44 7.36 -0.62 -8.47
N GLY A 45 8.41 -0.65 -9.29
CA GLY A 45 8.83 -1.85 -10.05
C GLY A 45 10.31 -2.20 -9.91
N ASP A 46 10.98 -1.74 -8.85
CA ASP A 46 12.42 -1.97 -8.63
C ASP A 46 12.70 -2.65 -7.27
N PRO A 47 12.60 -3.99 -7.19
CA PRO A 47 12.87 -4.73 -5.96
C PRO A 47 14.28 -4.50 -5.39
N ALA A 48 15.28 -4.14 -6.22
CA ALA A 48 16.63 -3.89 -5.73
C ALA A 48 16.68 -2.63 -4.86
N LYS A 49 15.99 -1.56 -5.26
CA LYS A 49 15.84 -0.35 -4.43
C LYS A 49 15.10 -0.62 -3.13
N GLY A 50 14.04 -1.43 -3.18
CA GLY A 50 13.27 -1.82 -1.98
C GLY A 50 14.14 -2.60 -0.99
N LYS A 51 14.94 -3.54 -1.50
CA LYS A 51 15.90 -4.32 -0.71
C LYS A 51 16.96 -3.44 -0.08
N GLN A 52 17.57 -2.53 -0.84
CA GLN A 52 18.57 -1.60 -0.34
C GLN A 52 18.02 -0.70 0.78
N ALA A 53 16.82 -0.13 0.58
CA ALA A 53 16.15 0.70 1.58
C ALA A 53 15.89 -0.07 2.88
N ALA A 54 15.32 -1.28 2.78
CA ALA A 54 15.04 -2.12 3.94
C ALA A 54 16.31 -2.57 4.66
N GLN A 55 17.38 -2.92 3.94
CA GLN A 55 18.68 -3.23 4.54
C GLN A 55 19.24 -2.05 5.35
N ALA A 56 19.15 -0.82 4.82
CA ALA A 56 19.57 0.38 5.53
C ALA A 56 18.72 0.63 6.79
N GLN A 57 17.41 0.35 6.74
CA GLN A 57 16.53 0.47 7.92
C GLN A 57 16.83 -0.60 8.97
N LEU A 58 17.08 -1.84 8.56
CA LEU A 58 17.49 -2.94 9.46
C LEU A 58 18.83 -2.63 10.15
N GLN A 59 19.81 -2.06 9.43
CA GLN A 59 21.08 -1.61 10.01
C GLN A 59 20.90 -0.50 11.06
N GLN A 60 19.89 0.35 10.90
CA GLN A 60 19.48 1.36 11.87
C GLN A 60 18.56 0.82 12.98
N GLY A 61 18.34 -0.49 13.01
CA GLY A 61 17.62 -1.19 14.08
C GLY A 61 16.11 -1.28 13.91
N ALA A 62 15.56 -1.05 12.70
CA ALA A 62 14.15 -1.27 12.44
C ALA A 62 13.73 -2.70 12.79
N TRP A 63 12.71 -2.83 13.64
CA TRP A 63 12.20 -4.11 14.13
C TRP A 63 10.99 -4.60 13.33
N VAL A 64 10.20 -3.66 12.79
CA VAL A 64 9.12 -3.93 11.86
C VAL A 64 9.22 -2.94 10.71
N ILE A 65 9.17 -3.42 9.46
CA ILE A 65 9.24 -2.59 8.25
C ILE A 65 7.96 -2.75 7.44
N TYR A 66 7.21 -1.66 7.30
CA TYR A 66 6.02 -1.61 6.45
C TYR A 66 6.42 -1.29 5.00
N GLN A 67 6.05 -2.14 4.04
CA GLN A 67 6.28 -1.86 2.62
C GLN A 67 5.03 -1.24 1.99
N VAL A 68 5.19 -0.16 1.24
CA VAL A 68 4.15 0.53 0.47
C VAL A 68 4.73 0.92 -0.90
N ALA A 69 5.21 -0.08 -1.63
CA ALA A 69 6.02 0.15 -2.84
C ALA A 69 5.69 -0.80 -4.00
N GLY A 70 4.51 -1.42 -4.03
CA GLY A 70 4.14 -2.35 -5.10
C GLY A 70 5.20 -3.45 -5.29
N GLY A 71 5.60 -3.72 -6.54
CA GLY A 71 6.65 -4.69 -6.85
C GLY A 71 8.02 -4.36 -6.23
N THR A 72 8.36 -3.08 -6.05
CA THR A 72 9.55 -2.68 -5.27
C THR A 72 9.52 -3.24 -3.84
N GLY A 73 8.33 -3.35 -3.26
CA GLY A 73 8.08 -3.89 -1.92
C GLY A 73 8.55 -5.33 -1.71
N LEU A 74 8.59 -6.14 -2.77
CA LEU A 74 9.12 -7.51 -2.71
C LEU A 74 10.58 -7.54 -2.24
N GLY A 75 11.36 -6.50 -2.57
CA GLY A 75 12.72 -6.33 -2.06
C GLY A 75 12.81 -6.17 -0.55
N VAL A 76 11.79 -5.57 0.09
CA VAL A 76 11.72 -5.43 1.55
C VAL A 76 11.59 -6.82 2.19
N PHE A 77 10.72 -7.68 1.65
CA PHE A 77 10.59 -9.05 2.12
C PHE A 77 11.89 -9.84 1.93
N GLU A 78 12.58 -9.62 0.81
CA GLU A 78 13.91 -10.19 0.60
C GLU A 78 14.93 -9.76 1.65
N ALA A 79 15.02 -8.46 1.95
CA ALA A 79 15.94 -7.93 2.96
C ALA A 79 15.67 -8.51 4.37
N VAL A 80 14.40 -8.54 4.80
CA VAL A 80 14.04 -9.06 6.12
C VAL A 80 14.30 -10.57 6.18
N GLY A 81 13.93 -11.32 5.13
CA GLY A 81 14.22 -12.76 5.05
C GLY A 81 15.71 -13.09 5.09
N ASP A 82 16.54 -12.33 4.38
CA ASP A 82 18.00 -12.48 4.42
C ASP A 82 18.56 -12.20 5.82
N TYR A 83 18.03 -11.17 6.49
CA TYR A 83 18.40 -10.87 7.87
C TYR A 83 18.06 -12.04 8.81
N LEU A 84 16.86 -12.62 8.72
CA LEU A 84 16.47 -13.76 9.53
C LEU A 84 17.36 -14.98 9.27
N LYS A 85 17.62 -15.28 8.00
CA LYS A 85 18.50 -16.38 7.59
C LYS A 85 19.91 -16.20 8.14
N ALA A 86 20.48 -15.00 8.03
CA ALA A 86 21.81 -14.68 8.57
C ALA A 86 21.89 -14.82 10.10
N ASN A 87 20.74 -14.72 10.80
CA ASN A 87 20.62 -14.88 12.25
C ASN A 87 20.03 -16.26 12.65
N ASN A 88 20.02 -17.24 11.73
CA ASN A 88 19.49 -18.59 11.96
C ASN A 88 18.04 -18.63 12.47
N LYS A 89 17.22 -17.65 12.07
CA LYS A 89 15.80 -17.56 12.39
C LYS A 89 14.94 -17.98 11.21
N LYS A 90 13.86 -18.73 11.49
CA LYS A 90 12.84 -19.12 10.50
C LYS A 90 11.70 -18.11 10.39
N MET A 91 11.49 -17.34 11.44
CA MET A 91 10.45 -16.33 11.55
C MET A 91 11.02 -15.12 12.29
N GLY A 92 10.40 -13.96 12.07
CA GLY A 92 10.74 -12.74 12.78
C GLY A 92 10.55 -12.86 14.28
N PRO A 93 10.84 -11.79 15.03
CA PRO A 93 11.26 -10.49 14.51
C PRO A 93 12.77 -10.42 14.10
N PRO A 94 13.16 -9.48 13.21
CA PRO A 94 12.31 -8.42 12.63
C PRO A 94 11.26 -8.94 11.65
N PHE A 95 10.16 -8.19 11.51
CA PHE A 95 9.05 -8.51 10.60
C PHE A 95 8.92 -7.47 9.48
N ALA A 96 8.23 -7.86 8.42
CA ALA A 96 7.65 -6.94 7.45
C ALA A 96 6.13 -6.87 7.60
N ILE A 97 5.53 -5.75 7.17
CA ILE A 97 4.08 -5.62 6.95
C ILE A 97 3.85 -5.44 5.44
N GLY A 98 2.95 -6.24 4.87
CA GLY A 98 2.54 -6.15 3.46
C GLY A 98 1.48 -5.07 3.20
N VAL A 99 1.14 -4.84 1.93
CA VAL A 99 0.13 -3.85 1.52
C VAL A 99 -0.72 -4.34 0.34
N ASP A 100 -1.89 -3.72 0.18
CA ASP A 100 -2.89 -3.95 -0.86
C ASP A 100 -3.55 -5.32 -0.79
N SER A 101 -2.78 -6.38 -1.02
CA SER A 101 -3.21 -7.77 -0.89
C SER A 101 -2.79 -8.35 0.47
N ALA A 102 -3.32 -9.54 0.81
CA ALA A 102 -2.82 -10.30 1.94
C ALA A 102 -1.53 -11.04 1.53
N GLN A 103 -0.38 -10.45 1.82
CA GLN A 103 0.93 -10.85 1.28
C GLN A 103 1.68 -11.87 2.15
N ASP A 104 1.12 -12.27 3.29
CA ASP A 104 1.81 -13.06 4.31
C ASP A 104 2.37 -14.39 3.74
N TRP A 105 1.68 -14.98 2.75
CA TRP A 105 2.08 -16.19 2.04
C TRP A 105 3.30 -16.03 1.13
N ILE A 106 3.66 -14.80 0.72
CA ILE A 106 4.77 -14.52 -0.21
C ILE A 106 6.10 -14.94 0.42
N LYS A 107 6.27 -14.63 1.71
CA LYS A 107 7.45 -15.01 2.48
C LYS A 107 7.05 -15.35 3.92
N PRO A 108 6.55 -16.57 4.16
CA PRO A 108 6.03 -16.98 5.47
C PRO A 108 7.10 -16.84 6.55
N GLY A 109 6.72 -16.36 7.73
CA GLY A 109 7.64 -16.08 8.84
C GLY A 109 8.30 -14.71 8.78
N VAL A 110 8.38 -14.08 7.60
CA VAL A 110 8.90 -12.70 7.43
C VAL A 110 7.79 -11.68 7.59
N ILE A 111 6.62 -11.94 7.01
CA ILE A 111 5.51 -10.99 6.94
C ILE A 111 4.52 -11.31 8.07
N ILE A 112 4.28 -10.36 8.97
CA ILE A 112 3.44 -10.59 10.17
C ILE A 112 1.95 -10.36 9.91
N ALA A 113 1.64 -9.39 9.05
CA ALA A 113 0.31 -9.01 8.61
C ALA A 113 0.46 -8.14 7.35
N SER A 114 -0.67 -7.80 6.72
CA SER A 114 -0.71 -6.89 5.58
C SER A 114 -1.82 -5.86 5.77
N MET A 115 -1.54 -4.59 5.47
CA MET A 115 -2.57 -3.55 5.38
C MET A 115 -3.24 -3.66 4.01
N MET A 116 -4.37 -4.34 3.96
CA MET A 116 -5.09 -4.60 2.73
C MET A 116 -5.80 -3.33 2.25
N LYS A 117 -5.71 -3.09 0.95
CA LYS A 117 -6.48 -2.09 0.20
C LYS A 117 -7.31 -2.84 -0.84
N ARG A 118 -8.63 -2.83 -0.67
CA ARG A 118 -9.58 -3.64 -1.45
C ARG A 118 -9.87 -3.07 -2.83
N VAL A 119 -8.80 -2.90 -3.62
CA VAL A 119 -8.86 -2.49 -5.02
C VAL A 119 -9.73 -3.45 -5.84
N ASP A 120 -9.64 -4.75 -5.53
CA ASP A 120 -10.47 -5.80 -6.11
C ASP A 120 -11.97 -5.51 -5.93
N VAL A 121 -12.37 -5.05 -4.75
CA VAL A 121 -13.77 -4.69 -4.44
C VAL A 121 -14.17 -3.41 -5.16
N GLY A 122 -13.29 -2.40 -5.16
CA GLY A 122 -13.53 -1.15 -5.88
C GLY A 122 -13.79 -1.37 -7.37
N VAL A 123 -12.91 -2.13 -8.04
CA VAL A 123 -13.05 -2.49 -9.46
C VAL A 123 -14.30 -3.32 -9.70
N TYR A 124 -14.50 -4.40 -8.93
CA TYR A 124 -15.66 -5.28 -9.10
C TYR A 124 -16.98 -4.51 -8.96
N ASN A 125 -17.09 -3.65 -7.94
CA ASN A 125 -18.29 -2.86 -7.70
C ASN A 125 -18.57 -1.86 -8.83
N ALA A 126 -17.53 -1.27 -9.41
CA ALA A 126 -17.68 -0.34 -10.51
C ALA A 126 -18.16 -1.04 -11.80
N VAL A 127 -17.59 -2.21 -12.11
CA VAL A 127 -18.03 -3.06 -13.23
C VAL A 127 -19.47 -3.50 -13.04
N LYS A 128 -19.80 -4.00 -11.84
CA LYS A 128 -21.17 -4.43 -11.51
C LYS A 128 -22.18 -3.28 -11.65
N GLN A 129 -21.83 -2.08 -11.21
CA GLN A 129 -22.69 -0.90 -11.40
C GLN A 129 -22.91 -0.57 -12.87
N ALA A 130 -21.88 -0.68 -13.72
CA ALA A 130 -22.02 -0.47 -15.15
C ALA A 130 -22.92 -1.53 -15.80
N GLU A 131 -22.72 -2.81 -15.46
CA GLU A 131 -23.54 -3.91 -15.99
C GLU A 131 -25.01 -3.79 -15.57
N GLU A 132 -25.28 -3.39 -14.33
CA GLU A 132 -26.63 -3.18 -13.81
C GLU A 132 -27.27 -1.85 -14.25
N ASN A 133 -26.60 -1.06 -15.11
CA ASN A 133 -27.04 0.29 -15.50
C ASN A 133 -27.33 1.22 -14.31
N LYS A 134 -26.49 1.11 -13.26
CA LYS A 134 -26.51 1.93 -12.04
C LYS A 134 -25.20 2.69 -11.86
N PHE A 135 -24.47 2.92 -12.96
CA PHE A 135 -23.19 3.60 -12.91
C PHE A 135 -23.37 5.04 -12.44
N LYS A 136 -22.45 5.47 -11.56
CA LYS A 136 -22.38 6.84 -11.06
C LYS A 136 -20.95 7.33 -11.18
N GLY A 137 -20.76 8.43 -11.90
CA GLY A 137 -19.49 9.15 -11.83
C GLY A 137 -19.33 9.88 -10.50
N GLY A 138 -18.19 10.54 -10.32
CA GLY A 138 -17.82 11.18 -9.06
C GLY A 138 -16.98 10.28 -8.15
N VAL A 139 -16.92 10.59 -6.86
CA VAL A 139 -16.00 9.97 -5.90
C VAL A 139 -16.68 8.86 -5.11
N VAL A 140 -16.07 7.68 -5.12
CA VAL A 140 -16.34 6.59 -4.18
C VAL A 140 -15.12 6.43 -3.29
N GLU A 141 -15.24 6.71 -1.99
CA GLU A 141 -14.15 6.58 -1.03
C GLU A 141 -14.40 5.39 -0.09
N LEU A 142 -13.44 4.47 0.00
CA LEU A 142 -13.57 3.22 0.76
C LEU A 142 -12.55 3.19 1.93
N GLY A 143 -13.04 3.30 3.17
CA GLY A 143 -12.22 3.24 4.39
C GLY A 143 -12.43 1.96 5.21
N LEU A 144 -12.07 2.00 6.49
CA LEU A 144 -12.30 0.88 7.42
C LEU A 144 -13.79 0.56 7.55
N LYS A 145 -14.62 1.61 7.62
CA LYS A 145 -16.07 1.49 7.77
C LYS A 145 -16.72 0.80 6.57
N GLU A 146 -16.24 1.10 5.36
CA GLU A 146 -16.72 0.52 4.10
C GLU A 146 -16.06 -0.84 3.80
N GLY A 147 -15.09 -1.28 4.62
CA GLY A 147 -14.28 -2.47 4.35
C GLY A 147 -13.30 -2.31 3.18
N GLY A 148 -13.03 -1.07 2.77
CA GLY A 148 -12.09 -0.71 1.70
C GLY A 148 -10.63 -0.88 2.09
N VAL A 149 -10.34 -0.71 3.38
CA VAL A 149 -9.04 -1.01 3.98
C VAL A 149 -9.22 -1.84 5.24
N LYS A 150 -8.23 -2.65 5.61
CA LYS A 150 -8.20 -3.43 6.85
C LYS A 150 -6.81 -4.02 7.07
N LEU A 151 -6.54 -4.50 8.28
CA LEU A 151 -5.41 -5.38 8.53
C LEU A 151 -5.80 -6.83 8.20
N SER A 152 -4.91 -7.61 7.59
CA SER A 152 -5.20 -8.98 7.16
C SER A 152 -5.40 -9.94 8.33
N THR A 153 -6.34 -10.86 8.21
CA THR A 153 -6.47 -12.09 9.02
C THR A 153 -5.80 -13.26 8.30
N ILE A 154 -5.66 -14.41 8.98
CA ILE A 154 -5.22 -15.65 8.33
C ILE A 154 -6.22 -16.09 7.25
N ASP A 155 -7.52 -15.87 7.47
CA ASP A 155 -8.56 -16.18 6.46
C ASP A 155 -8.41 -15.32 5.21
N ASP A 156 -8.00 -14.05 5.35
CA ASP A 156 -7.72 -13.21 4.18
C ASP A 156 -6.49 -13.72 3.41
N VAL A 157 -5.46 -14.18 4.12
CA VAL A 157 -4.27 -14.77 3.50
C VAL A 157 -4.64 -16.05 2.76
N LYS A 158 -5.48 -16.90 3.37
CA LYS A 158 -5.99 -18.11 2.75
C LYS A 158 -6.80 -17.78 1.49
N ALA A 159 -7.76 -16.87 1.58
CA ALA A 159 -8.57 -16.45 0.44
C ALA A 159 -7.71 -15.87 -0.70
N MET A 160 -6.69 -15.08 -0.36
CA MET A 160 -5.74 -14.56 -1.34
C MET A 160 -4.92 -15.69 -1.99
N PHE A 161 -4.41 -16.63 -1.20
CA PHE A 161 -3.65 -17.76 -1.73
C PHE A 161 -4.52 -18.64 -2.63
N ASP A 162 -5.76 -18.95 -2.20
CA ASP A 162 -6.76 -19.71 -2.95
C ASP A 162 -7.14 -19.07 -4.29
N SER A 163 -7.05 -17.74 -4.39
CA SER A 163 -7.34 -17.01 -5.63
C SER A 163 -6.29 -17.21 -6.73
N LEU A 164 -5.09 -17.69 -6.38
CA LEU A 164 -4.04 -17.95 -7.35
C LEU A 164 -4.35 -19.20 -8.20
N PRO A 165 -3.90 -19.24 -9.47
CA PRO A 165 -4.01 -20.44 -10.30
C PRO A 165 -3.41 -21.67 -9.60
N ALA A 166 -4.03 -22.84 -9.79
CA ALA A 166 -3.67 -24.06 -9.06
C ALA A 166 -2.19 -24.46 -9.25
N ASP A 167 -1.69 -24.36 -10.48
CA ASP A 167 -0.28 -24.61 -10.83
C ASP A 167 0.68 -23.63 -10.13
N VAL A 168 0.27 -22.36 -10.02
CA VAL A 168 1.02 -21.33 -9.27
C VAL A 168 1.05 -21.67 -7.78
N ARG A 169 -0.06 -22.10 -7.19
CA ARG A 169 -0.12 -22.51 -5.77
C ARG A 169 0.78 -23.70 -5.49
N GLU A 170 0.67 -24.75 -6.30
CA GLU A 170 1.51 -25.95 -6.18
C GLU A 170 3.00 -25.63 -6.26
N LYS A 171 3.38 -24.81 -7.25
CA LYS A 171 4.76 -24.34 -7.39
C LYS A 171 5.21 -23.54 -6.16
N LYS A 172 4.38 -22.61 -5.67
CA LYS A 172 4.71 -21.79 -4.49
C LYS A 172 4.90 -22.62 -3.23
N LEU A 173 4.03 -23.59 -2.97
CA LEU A 173 4.17 -24.50 -1.83
C LEU A 173 5.51 -25.24 -1.90
N LYS A 174 5.85 -25.79 -3.07
CA LYS A 174 7.12 -26.48 -3.29
C LYS A 174 8.32 -25.56 -3.09
N ASP A 175 8.32 -24.37 -3.68
CA ASP A 175 9.41 -23.40 -3.59
C ASP A 175 9.64 -22.93 -2.14
N LEU A 176 8.56 -22.84 -1.35
CA LEU A 176 8.59 -22.47 0.06
C LEU A 176 8.86 -23.66 1.00
N GLY A 177 8.88 -24.90 0.48
CA GLY A 177 9.15 -26.11 1.26
C GLY A 177 7.97 -26.64 2.07
N PHE A 178 6.73 -26.30 1.70
CA PHE A 178 5.51 -26.82 2.30
C PHE A 178 4.93 -27.96 1.45
N LYS A 179 4.42 -29.02 2.11
CA LYS A 179 3.82 -30.15 1.39
C LYS A 179 2.41 -29.88 0.90
N ASN A 180 1.69 -29.02 1.60
CA ASN A 180 0.31 -28.66 1.32
C ASN A 180 -0.02 -27.29 1.94
N GLU A 181 -1.17 -26.75 1.57
CA GLU A 181 -1.65 -25.46 2.08
C GLU A 181 -1.86 -25.45 3.60
N SER A 182 -2.30 -26.57 4.20
CA SER A 182 -2.49 -26.64 5.65
C SER A 182 -1.19 -26.43 6.43
N GLU A 183 -0.06 -26.97 5.95
CA GLU A 183 1.25 -26.71 6.56
C GLU A 183 1.66 -25.23 6.45
N LEU A 184 1.38 -24.59 5.30
CA LEU A 184 1.61 -23.16 5.13
C LEU A 184 0.78 -22.33 6.13
N ILE A 185 -0.52 -22.58 6.21
CA ILE A 185 -1.43 -21.84 7.10
C ILE A 185 -1.02 -22.01 8.57
N GLN A 186 -0.70 -23.24 9.01
CA GLN A 186 -0.20 -23.49 10.36
C GLN A 186 1.08 -22.72 10.67
N PHE A 187 1.99 -22.59 9.70
CA PHE A 187 3.22 -21.82 9.87
C PHE A 187 2.96 -20.31 10.00
N LEU A 188 1.99 -19.78 9.24
CA LEU A 188 1.56 -18.39 9.35
C LEU A 188 0.87 -18.10 10.69
N GLU A 189 0.02 -19.01 11.17
CA GLU A 189 -0.57 -18.94 12.50
C GLU A 189 0.50 -18.92 13.60
N GLN A 190 1.51 -19.79 13.50
CA GLN A 190 2.65 -19.79 14.43
C GLN A 190 3.42 -18.47 14.37
N THR A 191 3.59 -17.88 13.19
CA THR A 191 4.23 -16.58 13.01
C THR A 191 3.46 -15.50 13.78
N ARG A 192 2.12 -15.45 13.65
CA ARG A 192 1.27 -14.48 14.35
C ARG A 192 1.22 -14.68 15.86
N LYS A 193 1.30 -15.92 16.34
CA LYS A 193 1.35 -16.26 17.78
C LYS A 193 2.60 -15.72 18.50
N GLN A 194 3.62 -15.26 17.77
CA GLN A 194 4.75 -14.54 18.37
C GLN A 194 4.36 -13.15 18.86
N VAL A 195 3.25 -12.59 18.38
CA VAL A 195 2.70 -11.30 18.80
C VAL A 195 1.63 -11.57 19.87
N PRO A 196 1.81 -11.09 21.11
CA PRO A 196 0.84 -11.29 22.19
C PRO A 196 -0.57 -10.81 21.83
N ASP A 197 -1.60 -11.54 22.29
CA ASP A 197 -3.01 -11.24 21.99
C ASP A 197 -3.43 -9.81 22.36
N TRP A 198 -2.88 -9.24 23.43
CA TRP A 198 -3.19 -7.87 23.85
C TRP A 198 -2.79 -6.83 22.80
N ILE A 199 -1.77 -7.10 21.96
CA ILE A 199 -1.37 -6.21 20.87
C ILE A 199 -2.44 -6.20 19.78
N TRP A 200 -2.92 -7.39 19.40
CA TRP A 200 -4.00 -7.51 18.41
C TRP A 200 -5.28 -6.85 18.92
N GLN A 201 -5.62 -7.06 20.19
CA GLN A 201 -6.77 -6.40 20.84
C GLN A 201 -6.64 -4.87 20.83
N ALA A 202 -5.45 -4.34 21.13
CA ALA A 202 -5.20 -2.90 21.07
C ALA A 202 -5.40 -2.33 19.66
N VAL A 203 -4.92 -3.04 18.63
CA VAL A 203 -5.14 -2.65 17.22
C VAL A 203 -6.62 -2.71 16.84
N ASP A 204 -7.35 -3.74 17.29
CA ASP A 204 -8.80 -3.85 17.09
C ASP A 204 -9.57 -2.71 17.77
N ASP A 205 -9.13 -2.29 18.96
CA ASP A 205 -9.75 -1.17 19.67
C ASP A 205 -9.47 0.18 19.00
N LEU A 206 -8.27 0.38 18.44
CA LEU A 206 -8.00 1.53 17.57
C LEU A 206 -8.91 1.50 16.34
N GLN A 207 -9.06 0.35 15.69
CA GLN A 207 -9.93 0.19 14.52
C GLN A 207 -11.38 0.57 14.86
N LYS A 208 -11.92 0.10 15.99
CA LYS A 208 -13.29 0.45 16.43
C LYS A 208 -13.43 1.97 16.66
N GLN A 209 -12.44 2.60 17.29
CA GLN A 209 -12.42 4.05 17.55
C GLN A 209 -12.34 4.88 16.25
N ILE A 210 -11.68 4.38 15.21
CA ILE A 210 -11.67 5.04 13.91
C ILE A 210 -13.04 4.87 13.23
N ILE A 211 -13.57 3.64 13.18
CA ILE A 211 -14.86 3.33 12.53
C ILE A 211 -16.03 4.12 13.15
N ASN A 212 -16.04 4.28 14.47
CA ASN A 212 -17.10 5.00 15.18
C ASN A 212 -16.89 6.53 15.20
N GLY A 213 -15.79 7.03 14.62
CA GLY A 213 -15.47 8.46 14.55
C GLY A 213 -14.96 9.08 15.86
N GLN A 214 -14.60 8.26 16.86
CA GLN A 214 -13.94 8.74 18.09
C GLN A 214 -12.51 9.23 17.82
N ILE A 215 -11.82 8.60 16.86
CA ILE A 215 -10.49 8.98 16.40
C ILE A 215 -10.54 9.35 14.92
N VAL A 216 -9.98 10.51 14.58
CA VAL A 216 -9.81 10.94 13.18
C VAL A 216 -8.34 10.84 12.77
N VAL A 217 -8.04 9.96 11.82
CA VAL A 217 -6.67 9.77 11.33
C VAL A 217 -6.32 10.81 10.27
N PRO A 218 -5.15 11.49 10.33
CA PRO A 218 -4.78 12.50 9.35
C PRO A 218 -4.65 11.92 7.94
N LYS A 219 -5.35 12.55 6.98
CA LYS A 219 -5.27 12.22 5.55
C LYS A 219 -4.44 13.28 4.84
N ALA A 220 -3.11 13.11 4.87
CA ALA A 220 -2.20 14.02 4.18
C ALA A 220 -2.30 13.81 2.65
N THR A 221 -2.75 14.83 1.93
CA THR A 221 -2.91 14.84 0.46
C THR A 221 -1.91 15.76 -0.24
N SER A 222 -1.09 16.49 0.52
CA SER A 222 0.00 17.34 -0.01
C SER A 222 1.34 17.08 0.69
N LYS A 223 2.42 17.54 0.04
CA LYS A 223 3.77 17.44 0.58
C LYS A 223 3.93 18.23 1.88
N ASP A 224 3.39 19.44 1.93
CA ASP A 224 3.41 20.29 3.14
C ASP A 224 2.74 19.59 4.32
N GLN A 225 1.59 18.95 4.08
CA GLN A 225 0.87 18.22 5.14
C GLN A 225 1.67 17.05 5.70
N ILE A 226 2.31 16.22 4.87
CA ILE A 226 3.14 15.12 5.39
C ILE A 226 4.41 15.65 6.07
N GLU A 227 4.98 16.76 5.61
CA GLU A 227 6.11 17.42 6.26
C GLU A 227 5.75 17.96 7.65
N GLU A 228 4.54 18.46 7.87
CA GLU A 228 4.05 18.81 9.21
C GLU A 228 3.93 17.57 10.11
N LEU A 229 3.34 16.48 9.62
CA LEU A 229 3.24 15.23 10.41
C LEU A 229 4.61 14.65 10.78
N ARG A 230 5.62 14.80 9.93
CA ARG A 230 7.00 14.35 10.19
C ARG A 230 7.65 15.03 11.39
N LYS A 231 7.22 16.25 11.74
CA LYS A 231 7.75 17.04 12.87
C LYS A 231 7.12 16.64 14.22
N LEU A 232 6.02 15.90 14.19
CA LEU A 232 5.22 15.59 15.38
C LEU A 232 5.59 14.22 15.94
N SER A 233 5.50 14.11 17.27
CA SER A 233 5.60 12.87 18.04
C SER A 233 4.42 12.64 18.98
N ASP A 234 3.36 13.43 18.81
CA ASP A 234 2.14 13.41 19.59
C ASP A 234 0.95 13.16 18.65
N TRP A 235 0.31 12.01 18.82
CA TRP A 235 -0.80 11.58 17.97
C TRP A 235 -2.03 12.47 18.12
N LYS A 236 -2.25 13.11 19.28
CA LYS A 236 -3.40 14.00 19.49
C LYS A 236 -3.26 15.29 18.69
N LYS A 237 -2.04 15.84 18.60
CA LYS A 237 -1.76 16.97 17.69
C LYS A 237 -1.95 16.59 16.23
N MET A 238 -1.55 15.37 15.84
CA MET A 238 -1.82 14.86 14.50
C MET A 238 -3.33 14.72 14.23
N GLU A 239 -4.12 14.31 15.23
CA GLU A 239 -5.58 14.26 15.15
C GLU A 239 -6.20 15.67 15.01
N ASP A 240 -5.67 16.68 15.70
CA ASP A 240 -6.12 18.06 15.55
C ASP A 240 -5.95 18.55 14.10
N TYR A 241 -4.81 18.26 13.48
CA TYR A 241 -4.60 18.49 12.04
C TYR A 241 -5.60 17.69 11.20
N ALA A 242 -5.84 16.43 11.53
CA ALA A 242 -6.80 15.58 10.82
C ALA A 242 -8.20 16.21 10.80
N LYS A 243 -8.69 16.66 11.96
CA LYS A 243 -9.98 17.35 12.12
C LYS A 243 -10.03 18.65 11.32
N GLN A 244 -8.96 19.44 11.35
CA GLN A 244 -8.85 20.67 10.57
C GLN A 244 -8.87 20.41 9.05
N TRP A 245 -8.13 19.41 8.58
CA TRP A 245 -8.07 19.09 7.15
C TRP A 245 -9.40 18.51 6.65
N ALA A 246 -10.01 17.61 7.41
CA ALA A 246 -11.31 17.04 7.07
C ALA A 246 -12.42 18.09 6.97
N ALA A 247 -12.36 19.15 7.79
CA ALA A 247 -13.33 20.25 7.72
C ALA A 247 -13.24 21.07 6.42
N ASN A 248 -12.07 21.08 5.78
CA ASN A 248 -11.80 21.82 4.54
C ASN A 248 -11.81 20.94 3.29
N GLU A 249 -11.98 19.63 3.45
CA GLU A 249 -11.94 18.70 2.34
C GLU A 249 -13.28 18.68 1.59
N PRO A 250 -13.28 18.74 0.24
CA PRO A 250 -14.50 18.54 -0.54
C PRO A 250 -15.15 17.20 -0.17
N LYS A 251 -16.46 17.23 0.09
CA LYS A 251 -17.19 15.99 0.37
C LYS A 251 -17.26 15.15 -0.91
N PRO A 252 -17.06 13.82 -0.83
CA PRO A 252 -17.29 12.94 -1.97
C PRO A 252 -18.71 13.10 -2.51
N GLU A 253 -18.82 13.46 -3.79
CA GLU A 253 -20.10 13.56 -4.50
C GLU A 253 -20.15 12.52 -5.61
N THR A 254 -21.35 11.98 -5.87
CA THR A 254 -21.59 11.05 -6.98
C THR A 254 -22.71 11.57 -7.87
N TYR A 255 -22.58 11.32 -9.18
CA TYR A 255 -23.48 11.85 -10.20
C TYR A 255 -24.08 10.69 -10.99
N SER A 256 -25.40 10.56 -10.95
CA SER A 256 -26.14 9.67 -11.86
C SER A 256 -26.28 10.35 -13.22
N ASN A 257 -26.15 9.60 -14.30
CA ASN A 257 -26.36 10.09 -15.66
C ASN A 257 -27.21 9.08 -16.42
N GLU A 258 -28.44 9.47 -16.77
CA GLU A 258 -29.40 8.62 -17.49
C GLU A 258 -28.83 8.15 -18.83
N THR A 259 -28.16 9.04 -19.58
CA THR A 259 -27.54 8.68 -20.87
C THR A 259 -26.43 7.63 -20.71
N LEU A 260 -25.70 7.65 -19.59
CA LEU A 260 -24.73 6.60 -19.30
C LEU A 260 -25.40 5.30 -18.91
N ASN A 261 -26.59 5.31 -18.32
CA ASN A 261 -27.32 4.13 -17.84
C ASN A 261 -28.34 3.57 -18.85
N GLU A 262 -28.55 4.26 -19.98
CA GLU A 262 -29.34 3.75 -21.12
C GLU A 262 -28.48 3.07 -22.19
N ARG A 263 -27.15 3.13 -22.06
CA ARG A 263 -26.22 2.48 -23.01
C ARG A 263 -26.42 0.97 -22.96
N GLN A 264 -26.60 0.35 -24.13
CA GLN A 264 -26.64 -1.10 -24.26
C GLN A 264 -25.28 -1.70 -23.86
N ASN A 265 -25.30 -2.67 -22.95
CA ASN A 265 -24.10 -3.39 -22.56
C ASN A 265 -23.54 -4.18 -23.76
N THR A 266 -22.27 -3.96 -24.06
CA THR A 266 -21.49 -4.64 -25.08
C THR A 266 -20.95 -5.98 -24.60
N GLY A 267 -20.98 -6.23 -23.28
CA GLY A 267 -20.47 -7.45 -22.66
C GLY A 267 -18.94 -7.48 -22.59
N LYS A 268 -18.26 -6.33 -22.76
CA LYS A 268 -16.80 -6.22 -22.70
C LYS A 268 -16.35 -5.12 -21.76
N ILE A 269 -15.29 -5.39 -21.01
CA ILE A 269 -14.62 -4.44 -20.12
C ILE A 269 -13.13 -4.38 -20.45
N ALA A 270 -12.51 -3.22 -20.25
CA ALA A 270 -11.06 -3.07 -20.39
C ALA A 270 -10.44 -2.64 -19.06
N ILE A 271 -9.29 -3.22 -18.72
CA ILE A 271 -8.43 -2.74 -17.64
C ILE A 271 -7.10 -2.25 -18.22
N VAL A 272 -6.67 -1.06 -17.80
CA VAL A 272 -5.44 -0.40 -18.24
C VAL A 272 -4.61 -0.01 -17.04
N TYR A 273 -3.35 -0.42 -17.00
CA TYR A 273 -2.45 -0.06 -15.90
C TYR A 273 -1.54 1.11 -16.23
N ASP A 274 -1.15 1.79 -15.15
CA ASP A 274 0.05 2.60 -15.04
C ASP A 274 1.32 1.76 -15.29
N VAL A 275 2.50 2.38 -15.21
CA VAL A 275 3.80 1.71 -15.27
C VAL A 275 3.93 0.74 -14.09
N GLY A 276 4.18 -0.53 -14.41
CA GLY A 276 4.38 -1.62 -13.44
C GLY A 276 3.59 -2.88 -13.79
N GLY A 277 2.34 -2.73 -14.22
CA GLY A 277 1.47 -3.86 -14.62
C GLY A 277 1.31 -4.94 -13.56
N ARG A 278 0.82 -6.11 -13.98
CA ARG A 278 0.64 -7.30 -13.14
C ARG A 278 1.95 -7.94 -12.70
N GLY A 279 1.87 -8.78 -11.68
CA GLY A 279 3.02 -9.45 -11.06
C GLY A 279 3.66 -8.66 -9.92
N ASP A 280 3.04 -7.55 -9.51
CA ASP A 280 3.42 -6.78 -8.33
C ASP A 280 2.96 -7.45 -7.02
N LEU A 281 2.09 -8.46 -7.10
CA LEU A 281 1.46 -9.18 -5.99
C LEU A 281 0.77 -8.23 -5.00
N SER A 282 0.35 -7.05 -5.47
CA SER A 282 -0.08 -5.91 -4.66
C SER A 282 -1.20 -5.17 -5.40
N PHE A 283 -1.00 -3.90 -5.75
CA PHE A 283 -2.02 -2.99 -6.26
C PHE A 283 -2.62 -3.42 -7.60
N ASN A 284 -1.79 -3.71 -8.61
CA ASN A 284 -2.24 -4.01 -9.96
C ASN A 284 -2.87 -5.41 -10.04
N ASP A 285 -2.27 -6.40 -9.37
CA ASP A 285 -2.85 -7.74 -9.29
C ASP A 285 -4.21 -7.71 -8.56
N MET A 286 -4.37 -6.90 -7.51
CA MET A 286 -5.68 -6.72 -6.87
C MET A 286 -6.72 -6.09 -7.80
N ALA A 287 -6.34 -5.11 -8.61
CA ALA A 287 -7.24 -4.53 -9.61
C ALA A 287 -7.67 -5.55 -10.66
N TYR A 288 -6.71 -6.34 -11.17
CA TYR A 288 -6.99 -7.42 -12.10
C TYR A 288 -7.92 -8.47 -11.50
N MET A 289 -7.67 -8.90 -10.25
CA MET A 289 -8.53 -9.86 -9.56
C MET A 289 -9.98 -9.37 -9.46
N GLY A 290 -10.18 -8.07 -9.20
CA GLY A 290 -11.51 -7.47 -9.21
C GLY A 290 -12.19 -7.52 -10.58
N ALA A 291 -11.46 -7.16 -11.63
CA ALA A 291 -11.95 -7.19 -13.00
C ALA A 291 -12.23 -8.61 -13.50
N GLU A 292 -11.33 -9.56 -13.21
CA GLU A 292 -11.45 -10.97 -13.59
C GLU A 292 -12.63 -11.63 -12.88
N ARG A 293 -12.81 -11.36 -11.57
CA ARG A 293 -13.99 -11.81 -10.82
C ARG A 293 -15.27 -11.27 -11.43
N ALA A 294 -15.32 -9.98 -11.75
CA ALA A 294 -16.49 -9.36 -12.37
C ALA A 294 -16.79 -9.98 -13.74
N ALA A 295 -15.77 -10.18 -14.57
CA ALA A 295 -15.91 -10.81 -15.88
C ALA A 295 -16.48 -12.23 -15.79
N LYS A 296 -15.96 -13.05 -14.87
CA LYS A 296 -16.44 -14.42 -14.65
C LYS A 296 -17.87 -14.46 -14.13
N GLU A 297 -18.19 -13.67 -13.10
CA GLU A 297 -19.50 -13.72 -12.43
C GLU A 297 -20.62 -13.06 -13.24
N LEU A 298 -20.29 -12.04 -14.05
CA LEU A 298 -21.26 -11.28 -14.83
C LEU A 298 -21.30 -11.69 -16.31
N GLY A 299 -20.47 -12.66 -16.73
CA GLY A 299 -20.44 -13.15 -18.11
C GLY A 299 -19.86 -12.16 -19.12
N LEU A 300 -18.87 -11.36 -18.71
CA LEU A 300 -18.22 -10.34 -19.54
C LEU A 300 -16.88 -10.83 -20.09
N GLN A 301 -16.44 -10.25 -21.20
CA GLN A 301 -15.08 -10.40 -21.70
C GLN A 301 -14.18 -9.33 -21.08
N LEU A 302 -12.97 -9.70 -20.66
CA LEU A 302 -11.98 -8.80 -20.08
C LEU A 302 -10.79 -8.67 -21.03
N ASP A 303 -10.54 -7.46 -21.51
CA ASP A 303 -9.31 -7.11 -22.21
C ASP A 303 -8.37 -6.35 -21.28
N GLU A 304 -7.08 -6.64 -21.40
CA GLU A 304 -6.02 -6.12 -20.55
C GLU A 304 -5.00 -5.34 -21.38
N LEU A 305 -4.60 -4.16 -20.89
CA LEU A 305 -3.60 -3.32 -21.54
C LEU A 305 -2.61 -2.75 -20.52
N GLN A 306 -1.32 -2.92 -20.77
CA GLN A 306 -0.25 -2.37 -19.93
C GLN A 306 0.44 -1.20 -20.62
N SER A 307 0.70 -0.14 -19.84
CA SER A 307 1.51 1.01 -20.28
C SER A 307 2.99 0.77 -19.93
N ASN A 308 3.89 1.06 -20.87
CA ASN A 308 5.34 0.96 -20.65
C ASN A 308 5.93 2.28 -20.12
N SER A 309 5.27 3.40 -20.43
CA SER A 309 5.64 4.74 -19.99
C SER A 309 4.41 5.65 -19.85
N GLU A 310 4.57 6.81 -19.22
CA GLU A 310 3.51 7.82 -19.10
C GLU A 310 2.96 8.29 -20.46
N ASN A 311 3.80 8.26 -21.51
CA ASN A 311 3.40 8.64 -22.86
C ASN A 311 2.37 7.69 -23.47
N ASP A 312 2.23 6.48 -22.93
CA ASP A 312 1.32 5.46 -23.44
C ASP A 312 -0.11 5.65 -22.90
N TYR A 313 -0.31 6.36 -21.78
CA TYR A 313 -1.62 6.43 -21.13
C TYR A 313 -2.71 7.01 -22.04
N LEU A 314 -2.41 8.15 -22.66
CA LEU A 314 -3.36 8.85 -23.52
C LEU A 314 -3.72 8.06 -24.79
N PRO A 315 -2.76 7.56 -25.60
CA PRO A 315 -3.10 6.75 -26.77
C PRO A 315 -3.80 5.44 -26.41
N ASN A 316 -3.43 4.79 -25.29
CA ASN A 316 -4.09 3.57 -24.81
C ASN A 316 -5.56 3.81 -24.44
N LEU A 317 -5.83 4.81 -23.60
CA LEU A 317 -7.22 5.14 -23.21
C LEU A 317 -8.06 5.59 -24.41
N ARG A 318 -7.48 6.38 -25.31
CA ARG A 318 -8.17 6.88 -26.50
C ARG A 318 -8.48 5.76 -27.49
N SER A 319 -7.58 4.80 -27.69
CA SER A 319 -7.82 3.67 -28.61
C SER A 319 -8.99 2.80 -28.13
N LEU A 320 -9.02 2.49 -26.83
CA LEU A 320 -10.11 1.73 -26.20
C LEU A 320 -11.44 2.49 -26.30
N ALA A 321 -11.47 3.78 -25.93
CA ALA A 321 -12.70 4.59 -25.99
C ALA A 321 -13.22 4.77 -27.42
N LYS A 322 -12.31 4.97 -28.39
CA LYS A 322 -12.66 5.12 -29.81
C LYS A 322 -13.27 3.86 -30.42
N SER A 323 -12.89 2.67 -29.94
CA SER A 323 -13.44 1.41 -30.46
C SER A 323 -14.96 1.30 -30.27
N GLY A 324 -15.49 1.90 -29.19
CA GLY A 324 -16.89 1.74 -28.79
C GLY A 324 -17.24 0.35 -28.26
N GLU A 325 -16.28 -0.57 -28.17
CA GLU A 325 -16.50 -1.97 -27.82
C GLU A 325 -16.67 -2.21 -26.32
N TYR A 326 -16.21 -1.29 -25.47
CA TYR A 326 -16.15 -1.50 -24.01
C TYR A 326 -17.26 -0.75 -23.28
N ASP A 327 -17.96 -1.47 -22.41
CA ASP A 327 -18.94 -0.89 -21.49
C ASP A 327 -18.31 0.05 -20.49
N ILE A 328 -17.16 -0.37 -19.96
CA ILE A 328 -16.39 0.35 -18.95
C ILE A 328 -14.90 0.18 -19.21
N ILE A 329 -14.14 1.27 -19.05
CA ILE A 329 -12.68 1.29 -19.13
C ILE A 329 -12.15 1.64 -17.74
N ILE A 330 -11.37 0.74 -17.16
CA ILE A 330 -10.81 0.86 -15.81
C ILE A 330 -9.34 1.28 -15.94
N ALA A 331 -9.01 2.49 -15.50
CA ALA A 331 -7.64 2.98 -15.39
C ALA A 331 -7.12 2.77 -13.97
N VAL A 332 -5.98 2.10 -13.84
CA VAL A 332 -5.42 1.69 -12.54
C VAL A 332 -4.15 2.48 -12.26
N GLY A 333 -4.26 3.52 -11.41
CA GLY A 333 -3.12 4.28 -10.92
C GLY A 333 -3.29 5.79 -11.00
N PHE A 334 -2.75 6.48 -9.98
CA PHE A 334 -2.81 7.93 -9.83
C PHE A 334 -2.23 8.70 -11.04
N MET A 335 -1.16 8.21 -11.68
CA MET A 335 -0.50 8.94 -12.76
C MET A 335 -1.38 9.05 -14.02
N MET A 336 -2.40 8.19 -14.16
CA MET A 336 -3.32 8.21 -15.29
C MET A 336 -4.38 9.32 -15.19
N THR A 337 -4.48 10.05 -14.07
CA THR A 337 -5.56 11.03 -13.78
C THR A 337 -5.76 12.05 -14.90
N LYS A 338 -4.69 12.67 -15.39
CA LYS A 338 -4.78 13.68 -16.45
C LYS A 338 -5.26 13.07 -17.78
N ALA A 339 -4.76 11.89 -18.13
CA ALA A 339 -5.13 11.21 -19.37
C ALA A 339 -6.61 10.77 -19.33
N VAL A 340 -7.08 10.22 -18.21
CA VAL A 340 -8.50 9.88 -18.02
C VAL A 340 -9.38 11.12 -18.13
N LYS A 341 -9.05 12.21 -17.42
CA LYS A 341 -9.81 13.47 -17.51
C LYS A 341 -9.91 13.98 -18.94
N GLN A 342 -8.82 13.89 -19.72
CA GLN A 342 -8.82 14.30 -21.11
C GLN A 342 -9.70 13.39 -21.98
N VAL A 343 -9.49 12.07 -21.96
CA VAL A 343 -10.23 11.13 -22.81
C VAL A 343 -11.72 11.09 -22.42
N ALA A 344 -12.05 11.22 -21.14
CA ALA A 344 -13.44 11.26 -20.69
C ALA A 344 -14.21 12.46 -21.27
N LYS A 345 -13.53 13.61 -21.50
CA LYS A 345 -14.11 14.77 -22.21
C LYS A 345 -14.29 14.51 -23.71
N GLU A 346 -13.33 13.80 -24.32
CA GLU A 346 -13.38 13.42 -25.74
C GLU A 346 -14.50 12.39 -26.02
N TYR A 347 -14.81 11.53 -25.06
CA TYR A 347 -15.79 10.44 -25.19
C TYR A 347 -16.84 10.47 -24.05
N PRO A 348 -17.76 11.45 -24.04
CA PRO A 348 -18.68 11.70 -22.92
C PRO A 348 -19.70 10.57 -22.65
N LYS A 349 -19.86 9.63 -23.59
CA LYS A 349 -20.74 8.45 -23.45
C LYS A 349 -20.02 7.19 -22.96
N GLN A 350 -18.69 7.20 -22.92
CA GLN A 350 -17.90 6.09 -22.41
C GLN A 350 -17.82 6.18 -20.89
N ARG A 351 -18.10 5.08 -20.19
CA ARG A 351 -17.93 4.99 -18.73
C ARG A 351 -16.45 4.72 -18.43
N PHE A 352 -15.88 5.48 -17.51
CA PHE A 352 -14.52 5.30 -17.03
C PHE A 352 -14.50 5.08 -15.53
N VAL A 353 -13.56 4.28 -15.07
CA VAL A 353 -13.18 4.18 -13.67
C VAL A 353 -11.73 4.58 -13.55
N ILE A 354 -11.39 5.35 -12.54
CA ILE A 354 -10.00 5.58 -12.17
C ILE A 354 -9.78 5.16 -10.72
N ILE A 355 -8.80 4.28 -10.50
CA ILE A 355 -8.37 3.84 -9.18
C ILE A 355 -7.25 4.76 -8.69
N ASP A 356 -7.38 5.27 -7.46
CA ASP A 356 -6.43 6.17 -6.77
C ASP A 356 -6.21 7.54 -7.45
N GLY A 357 -6.92 7.84 -8.54
CA GLY A 357 -6.89 9.14 -9.20
C GLY A 357 -8.02 10.06 -8.74
N TYR A 358 -7.70 11.33 -8.53
CA TYR A 358 -8.65 12.36 -8.11
C TYR A 358 -8.45 13.66 -8.87
N ASP A 359 -9.55 14.23 -9.36
CA ASP A 359 -9.60 15.60 -9.86
C ASP A 359 -11.01 16.16 -9.56
N PRO A 360 -11.13 17.33 -8.90
CA PRO A 360 -12.44 17.89 -8.55
C PRO A 360 -13.28 18.30 -9.78
N GLU A 361 -12.66 18.47 -10.95
CA GLU A 361 -13.33 18.78 -12.20
C GLU A 361 -13.36 17.55 -13.15
N MET A 362 -13.28 16.35 -12.58
CA MET A 362 -13.38 15.12 -13.36
C MET A 362 -14.78 15.04 -14.04
N PRO A 363 -14.85 14.70 -15.34
CA PRO A 363 -16.13 14.53 -16.03
C PRO A 363 -17.05 13.50 -15.34
N HIS A 364 -18.37 13.73 -15.40
CA HIS A 364 -19.37 12.89 -14.71
C HIS A 364 -19.48 11.45 -15.27
N ASN A 365 -18.82 11.14 -16.38
CA ASN A 365 -18.69 9.78 -16.90
C ASN A 365 -17.49 9.01 -16.31
N VAL A 366 -16.81 9.58 -15.31
CA VAL A 366 -15.71 8.95 -14.59
C VAL A 366 -16.10 8.71 -13.13
N GLN A 367 -15.94 7.47 -12.66
CA GLN A 367 -15.97 7.13 -11.24
C GLN A 367 -14.53 7.09 -10.70
N MET A 368 -14.22 7.96 -9.73
CA MET A 368 -12.95 8.01 -9.01
C MET A 368 -13.07 7.14 -7.76
N VAL A 369 -12.42 5.98 -7.76
CA VAL A 369 -12.39 5.07 -6.61
C VAL A 369 -11.15 5.38 -5.79
N LEU A 370 -11.37 5.91 -4.59
CA LEU A 370 -10.35 6.29 -3.63
C LEU A 370 -10.45 5.42 -2.38
N PHE A 371 -9.38 5.40 -1.60
CA PHE A 371 -9.31 4.68 -0.34
C PHE A 371 -8.89 5.61 0.79
N LYS A 372 -9.24 5.24 2.03
CA LYS A 372 -8.71 5.88 3.24
C LYS A 372 -7.52 5.09 3.75
N GLU A 373 -6.43 5.07 2.99
CA GLU A 373 -5.23 4.30 3.29
C GLU A 373 -4.56 4.76 4.58
N ASN A 374 -4.79 6.01 4.98
CA ASN A 374 -4.39 6.55 6.28
C ASN A 374 -5.02 5.75 7.43
N GLU A 375 -6.31 5.41 7.36
CA GLU A 375 -7.01 4.65 8.42
C GLU A 375 -6.40 3.24 8.57
N GLY A 376 -6.20 2.52 7.45
CA GLY A 376 -5.55 1.21 7.47
C GLY A 376 -4.09 1.27 7.90
N SER A 377 -3.36 2.29 7.46
CA SER A 377 -1.95 2.49 7.83
C SER A 377 -1.79 2.84 9.31
N ALA A 378 -2.78 3.47 9.95
CA ALA A 378 -2.78 3.66 11.40
C ALA A 378 -2.80 2.31 12.14
N LEU A 379 -3.53 1.31 11.65
CA LEU A 379 -3.50 -0.03 12.23
C LEU A 379 -2.14 -0.70 12.05
N ALA A 380 -1.54 -0.58 10.86
CA ALA A 380 -0.19 -1.08 10.60
C ALA A 380 0.88 -0.41 11.48
N GLY A 381 0.78 0.91 11.67
CA GLY A 381 1.65 1.69 12.54
C GLY A 381 1.54 1.30 14.00
N ALA A 382 0.30 1.12 14.48
CA ALA A 382 0.04 0.67 15.83
C ALA A 382 0.59 -0.73 16.07
N LEU A 383 0.33 -1.68 15.17
CA LEU A 383 0.89 -3.04 15.24
C LEU A 383 2.42 -3.02 15.29
N ALA A 384 3.05 -2.32 14.34
CA ALA A 384 4.50 -2.24 14.24
C ALA A 384 5.14 -1.67 15.52
N ALA A 385 4.58 -0.57 16.04
CA ALA A 385 5.09 0.08 17.25
C ALA A 385 4.88 -0.78 18.50
N LEU A 386 3.71 -1.41 18.68
CA LEU A 386 3.44 -2.25 19.85
C LEU A 386 4.32 -3.50 19.89
N ILE A 387 4.54 -4.18 18.74
CA ILE A 387 5.50 -5.30 18.64
C ILE A 387 6.90 -4.83 19.05
N THR A 388 7.31 -3.67 18.52
CA THR A 388 8.64 -3.09 18.76
C THR A 388 8.84 -2.73 20.23
N LEU A 389 7.87 -2.05 20.85
CA LEU A 389 7.92 -1.65 22.27
C LEU A 389 7.89 -2.87 23.19
N ASN A 390 7.06 -3.87 22.88
CA ASN A 390 6.96 -5.11 23.65
C ASN A 390 8.31 -5.82 23.78
N ASP A 391 9.15 -5.74 22.75
CA ASP A 391 10.46 -6.40 22.69
C ASP A 391 11.60 -5.49 23.17
N ASN A 392 11.29 -4.40 23.88
CA ASN A 392 12.23 -3.38 24.34
C ASN A 392 13.08 -2.79 23.20
N LYS A 393 12.51 -2.73 21.99
CA LYS A 393 13.05 -2.02 20.83
C LYS A 393 12.31 -0.70 20.66
N ASN A 394 12.80 0.14 19.76
CA ASN A 394 12.25 1.48 19.60
C ASN A 394 12.24 2.02 18.16
N THR A 395 12.61 1.21 17.17
CA THR A 395 12.70 1.66 15.78
C THR A 395 11.79 0.83 14.90
N ILE A 396 10.95 1.51 14.12
CA ILE A 396 10.15 0.92 13.04
C ILE A 396 10.51 1.60 11.71
N GLY A 397 10.23 0.93 10.61
CA GLY A 397 10.51 1.42 9.27
C GLY A 397 9.28 1.44 8.37
N ILE A 398 9.29 2.32 7.37
CA ILE A 398 8.37 2.28 6.23
C ILE A 398 9.18 2.51 4.93
N VAL A 399 8.96 1.68 3.92
CA VAL A 399 9.57 1.80 2.59
C VAL A 399 8.46 2.07 1.59
N LEU A 400 8.49 3.24 0.95
CA LEU A 400 7.46 3.70 0.02
C LEU A 400 7.99 3.70 -1.42
N GLY A 401 7.07 3.65 -2.38
CA GLY A 401 7.38 3.78 -3.81
C GLY A 401 7.71 5.22 -4.20
N MET A 402 6.90 5.82 -5.06
CA MET A 402 7.05 7.22 -5.50
C MET A 402 6.52 8.20 -4.45
N GLU A 403 7.11 9.40 -4.40
CA GLU A 403 6.68 10.48 -3.50
C GLU A 403 5.49 11.24 -4.12
N ILE A 404 4.29 10.66 -4.00
CA ILE A 404 3.02 11.20 -4.55
C ILE A 404 1.92 11.25 -3.47
N PRO A 405 0.82 12.02 -3.67
CA PRO A 405 -0.24 12.22 -2.68
C PRO A 405 -0.80 10.95 -2.03
N VAL A 406 -0.94 9.87 -2.80
CA VAL A 406 -1.42 8.58 -2.29
C VAL A 406 -0.53 8.08 -1.14
N LEU A 407 0.80 8.16 -1.30
CA LEU A 407 1.76 7.63 -0.33
C LEU A 407 1.91 8.51 0.91
N TYR A 408 1.55 9.80 0.82
CA TYR A 408 1.47 10.68 2.00
C TYR A 408 0.39 10.21 2.96
N LYS A 409 -0.75 9.71 2.46
CA LYS A 409 -1.83 9.13 3.29
C LYS A 409 -1.32 7.90 4.05
N PHE A 410 -0.58 7.01 3.38
CA PHE A 410 0.04 5.85 4.02
C PHE A 410 1.05 6.24 5.10
N GLU A 411 2.00 7.11 4.79
CA GLU A 411 3.02 7.54 5.76
C GLU A 411 2.39 8.27 6.95
N GLY A 412 1.44 9.18 6.69
CA GLY A 412 0.74 9.94 7.73
C GLY A 412 -0.04 9.04 8.68
N GLY A 413 -0.79 8.08 8.14
CA GLY A 413 -1.49 7.06 8.94
C GLY A 413 -0.54 6.20 9.76
N TYR A 414 0.55 5.71 9.15
CA TYR A 414 1.54 4.88 9.84
C TYR A 414 2.19 5.60 11.02
N ARG A 415 2.56 6.88 10.84
CA ARG A 415 3.08 7.73 11.92
C ARG A 415 2.07 7.93 13.03
N PHE A 416 0.83 8.26 12.66
CA PHE A 416 -0.27 8.45 13.60
C PHE A 416 -0.47 7.23 14.49
N GLY A 417 -0.61 6.05 13.87
CA GLY A 417 -0.79 4.79 14.57
C GLY A 417 0.37 4.43 15.49
N ALA A 418 1.61 4.69 15.06
CA ALA A 418 2.80 4.42 15.86
C ALA A 418 2.87 5.28 17.14
N TYR A 419 2.53 6.56 17.06
CA TYR A 419 2.50 7.44 18.24
C TYR A 419 1.27 7.21 19.12
N TRP A 420 0.13 6.81 18.54
CA TRP A 420 -1.01 6.31 19.30
C TRP A 420 -0.61 5.08 20.13
N ALA A 421 0.07 4.12 19.50
CA ALA A 421 0.55 2.91 20.17
C ALA A 421 1.55 3.20 21.29
N LEU A 422 2.42 4.19 21.13
CA LEU A 422 3.35 4.63 22.18
C LEU A 422 2.60 5.14 23.41
N ASP A 423 1.56 5.95 23.22
CA ASP A 423 0.70 6.44 24.31
C ASP A 423 -0.10 5.30 24.94
N TYR A 424 -0.69 4.42 24.12
CA TYR A 424 -1.40 3.23 24.58
C TYR A 424 -0.49 2.35 25.47
N TYR A 425 0.72 2.03 24.99
CA TYR A 425 1.69 1.17 25.70
C TYR A 425 2.03 1.73 27.09
N LYS A 426 2.31 3.04 27.19
CA LYS A 426 2.67 3.70 28.45
C LYS A 426 1.55 3.68 29.50
N ASN A 427 0.30 3.73 29.04
CA ASN A 427 -0.86 3.86 29.92
C ASN A 427 -1.51 2.51 30.28
N HIS A 428 -1.24 1.43 29.52
CA HIS A 428 -1.91 0.14 29.70
C HIS A 428 -0.96 -1.03 30.01
N LYS A 429 0.36 -0.86 29.83
CA LYS A 429 1.35 -1.88 30.15
C LYS A 429 2.49 -1.26 30.98
N GLN A 430 2.39 -1.41 32.30
CA GLN A 430 3.50 -1.27 33.24
C GLN A 430 3.86 -2.65 33.77
#